data_AF-A0AB37HE84-F1
#
_entry.id   AF-A0AB37HE84-F1
#
_cell.length_a   1.000
_cell.length_b   1.000
_cell.length_c   1.000
_cell.angle_alpha   90.00
_cell.angle_beta   90.00
_cell.angle_gamma   90.00
#
_symmetry.space_group_name_H-M   'P 1'
#
loop_
_entity.id
_entity.type
_entity.pdbx_description
1 polymer ?
#
loop_
_entity_poly.entity_id
_entity_poly.type
_entity_poly.pdbx_seq_one_letter_code
_entity_poly.pdbx_strand_id
1 'polypeptide(L)'
;MIKKLKKDIAYKNNRFNAFTLIEMLFSFSIFCIVLSLIPPLFQTVTVLNKQVNDTSLINFEFFAQDITRELNDIPIKNITVENNHLVVKHEDELTNYTFTKEKIYKTIDGKGNITLLQNLKDFKIAKINNKYIMVDIILIEDNQEYYKTLFI
;
A
#
# COMPACT_ATOMS: atom_id res chain seq x y z
N MET A 1 71.15 17.73 -44.05
CA MET A 1 71.32 16.68 -43.02
C MET A 1 70.57 17.02 -41.72
N ILE A 2 69.28 17.41 -41.77
CA ILE A 2 68.49 17.77 -40.55
C ILE A 2 67.07 17.16 -40.55
N LYS A 3 66.56 16.67 -41.69
CA LYS A 3 65.18 16.14 -41.78
C LYS A 3 64.98 14.71 -41.23
N LYS A 4 66.04 13.97 -40.91
CA LYS A 4 65.93 12.55 -40.49
C LYS A 4 65.81 12.36 -38.96
N LEU A 5 66.10 13.39 -38.15
CA LEU A 5 66.17 13.28 -36.68
C LEU A 5 64.85 13.55 -35.94
N LYS A 6 63.78 13.98 -36.63
CA LYS A 6 62.52 14.37 -35.97
C LYS A 6 61.44 13.28 -35.95
N LYS A 7 61.61 12.19 -36.71
CA LYS A 7 60.61 11.11 -36.80
C LYS A 7 60.74 10.08 -35.65
N ASP A 8 61.94 9.89 -35.12
CA ASP A 8 62.20 8.84 -34.10
C ASP A 8 61.92 9.27 -32.66
N ILE A 9 61.62 10.55 -32.41
CA ILE A 9 61.42 11.07 -31.02
C ILE A 9 59.96 10.96 -30.56
N ALA A 10 58.99 10.75 -31.47
CA ALA A 10 57.58 10.65 -31.11
C ALA A 10 57.17 9.29 -30.51
N TYR A 11 58.01 8.26 -30.60
CA TYR A 11 57.68 6.89 -30.18
C TYR A 11 58.29 6.46 -28.84
N LYS A 12 58.83 7.40 -28.06
CA LYS A 12 59.53 7.04 -26.83
C LYS A 12 59.28 8.03 -25.70
N ASN A 13 58.04 8.12 -25.21
CA ASN A 13 57.77 8.28 -23.76
C ASN A 13 56.25 8.29 -23.46
N ASN A 14 55.56 7.15 -23.57
CA ASN A 14 54.27 6.98 -22.92
C ASN A 14 54.38 5.78 -21.97
N ARG A 15 54.92 6.03 -20.77
CA ARG A 15 54.92 5.08 -19.65
C ARG A 15 53.51 4.97 -19.06
N PHE A 16 52.54 4.62 -19.88
CA PHE A 16 51.19 4.30 -19.41
C PHE A 16 51.08 2.78 -19.33
N ASN A 17 50.80 2.28 -18.13
CA ASN A 17 50.35 0.91 -17.94
C ASN A 17 48.96 0.81 -18.56
N ALA A 18 48.90 0.57 -19.87
CA ALA A 18 47.66 0.39 -20.60
C ALA A 18 47.20 -1.05 -20.45
N PHE A 19 45.90 -1.24 -20.24
CA PHE A 19 45.31 -2.56 -20.24
C PHE A 19 45.40 -3.18 -21.62
N THR A 20 45.64 -4.49 -21.64
CA THR A 20 45.54 -5.29 -22.86
C THR A 20 44.09 -5.35 -23.31
N LEU A 21 43.87 -5.55 -24.62
CA LEU A 21 42.52 -5.68 -25.19
C LEU A 21 41.72 -6.80 -24.51
N ILE A 22 42.39 -7.90 -24.13
CA ILE A 22 41.74 -9.04 -23.47
C ILE A 22 41.28 -8.68 -22.05
N GLU A 23 42.07 -7.93 -21.28
CA GLU A 23 41.68 -7.44 -19.95
C GLU A 23 40.50 -6.47 -20.04
N MET A 24 40.47 -5.63 -21.07
CA MET A 24 39.36 -4.71 -21.33
C MET A 24 38.07 -5.47 -21.66
N LEU A 25 38.13 -6.46 -22.56
CA LEU A 25 36.98 -7.29 -22.93
C LEU A 25 36.47 -8.12 -21.75
N PHE A 26 37.39 -8.65 -20.94
CA PHE A 26 37.02 -9.38 -19.72
C PHE A 26 36.31 -8.47 -18.72
N SER A 27 36.83 -7.28 -18.45
CA SER A 27 36.21 -6.29 -17.57
C SER A 27 34.83 -5.86 -18.09
N PHE A 28 34.72 -5.67 -19.41
CA PHE A 28 33.44 -5.34 -20.06
C PHE A 28 32.41 -6.47 -19.94
N SER A 29 32.85 -7.73 -20.03
CA SER A 29 31.95 -8.88 -19.86
C SER A 29 31.35 -8.94 -18.45
N ILE A 30 32.17 -8.70 -17.42
CA ILE A 30 31.71 -8.63 -16.02
C ILE A 30 30.74 -7.46 -15.86
N PHE A 31 31.05 -6.31 -16.44
CA PHE A 31 30.19 -5.13 -16.41
C PHE A 31 28.81 -5.42 -17.05
N CYS A 32 28.77 -6.07 -18.21
CA CYS A 32 27.52 -6.47 -18.87
C CYS A 32 26.71 -7.45 -18.03
N ILE A 33 27.35 -8.42 -17.37
CA ILE A 33 26.67 -9.36 -16.47
C ILE A 33 26.02 -8.62 -15.31
N VAL A 34 26.75 -7.69 -14.67
CA VAL A 34 26.21 -6.88 -13.56
C VAL A 34 25.04 -6.03 -14.03
N LEU A 35 25.16 -5.37 -15.18
CA LEU A 35 24.07 -4.57 -15.77
C LEU A 35 22.84 -5.41 -16.12
N SER A 36 23.05 -6.65 -16.57
CA SER A 36 21.95 -7.56 -16.91
C SER A 36 21.12 -7.97 -15.70
N LEU A 37 21.65 -7.85 -14.47
CA LEU A 37 20.92 -8.14 -13.23
C LEU A 37 20.02 -6.99 -12.76
N ILE A 38 20.23 -5.77 -13.28
CA ILE A 38 19.46 -4.59 -12.87
C ILE A 38 17.96 -4.72 -13.22
N PRO A 39 17.55 -5.11 -14.44
CA PRO A 39 16.12 -5.21 -14.78
C PRO A 39 15.33 -6.22 -13.94
N PRO A 40 15.83 -7.45 -13.69
CA PRO A 40 15.15 -8.39 -12.78
C PRO A 40 14.99 -7.88 -11.34
N LEU A 41 15.96 -7.12 -10.82
CA LEU A 41 15.86 -6.52 -9.49
C LEU A 41 14.71 -5.51 -9.41
N PHE A 42 14.56 -4.64 -10.42
CA PHE A 42 13.43 -3.71 -10.48
C PHE A 42 12.08 -4.41 -10.59
N GLN A 43 11.98 -5.46 -11.40
CA GLN A 43 10.74 -6.25 -11.52
C GLN A 43 10.35 -6.92 -10.20
N THR A 44 11.32 -7.36 -9.40
CA THR A 44 11.03 -7.97 -8.10
C THR A 44 10.47 -6.94 -7.11
N VAL A 45 11.02 -5.74 -7.09
CA VAL A 45 10.53 -4.65 -6.22
C VAL A 45 9.10 -4.25 -6.58
N THR A 46 8.76 -4.18 -7.87
CA THR A 46 7.39 -3.82 -8.29
C THR A 46 6.38 -4.90 -7.93
N VAL A 47 6.75 -6.18 -8.07
CA VAL A 47 5.89 -7.31 -7.66
C VAL A 47 5.67 -7.33 -6.15
N LEU A 48 6.73 -7.15 -5.35
CA LEU A 48 6.62 -7.11 -3.90
C LEU A 48 5.81 -5.91 -3.41
N ASN A 49 6.00 -4.72 -3.99
CA ASN A 49 5.20 -3.55 -3.65
C ASN A 49 3.72 -3.76 -3.94
N LYS A 50 3.36 -4.44 -5.03
CA LYS A 50 1.96 -4.75 -5.33
C LYS A 50 1.33 -5.65 -4.26
N GLN A 51 2.07 -6.65 -3.78
CA GLN A 51 1.58 -7.56 -2.73
C GLN A 51 1.50 -6.90 -1.35
N VAL A 52 2.38 -5.94 -1.04
CA VAL A 52 2.29 -5.12 0.17
C VAL A 52 1.12 -4.14 0.07
N ASN A 53 0.80 -3.65 -1.13
CA ASN A 53 -0.32 -2.75 -1.36
C ASN A 53 -1.70 -3.41 -1.22
N ASP A 54 -1.85 -4.73 -1.05
CA ASP A 54 -3.12 -5.36 -0.60
C ASP A 54 -3.48 -5.00 0.87
N THR A 55 -2.92 -3.90 1.38
CA THR A 55 -3.13 -3.38 2.73
C THR A 55 -4.58 -2.95 2.94
N SER A 56 -5.36 -2.54 1.91
CA SER A 56 -6.78 -2.21 2.14
C SER A 56 -7.60 -3.42 2.55
N LEU A 57 -7.32 -4.59 1.97
CA LEU A 57 -8.00 -5.84 2.31
C LEU A 57 -7.69 -6.24 3.76
N ILE A 58 -6.43 -6.12 4.17
CA ILE A 58 -6.00 -6.37 5.55
C ILE A 58 -6.65 -5.37 6.52
N ASN A 59 -6.65 -4.08 6.19
CA ASN A 59 -7.29 -3.04 6.99
C ASN A 59 -8.79 -3.27 7.14
N PHE A 60 -9.45 -3.79 6.08
CA PHE A 60 -10.85 -4.19 6.18
C PHE A 60 -11.05 -5.34 7.16
N GLU A 61 -10.21 -6.39 7.11
CA GLU A 61 -10.34 -7.51 8.05
C GLU A 61 -10.14 -7.05 9.50
N PHE A 62 -9.18 -6.17 9.75
CA PHE A 62 -9.02 -5.56 11.07
C PHE A 62 -10.24 -4.73 11.46
N PHE A 63 -10.76 -3.90 10.56
CA PHE A 63 -11.99 -3.15 10.80
C PHE A 63 -13.18 -4.07 11.14
N ALA A 64 -13.39 -5.13 10.35
CA ALA A 64 -14.45 -6.11 10.55
C ALA A 64 -14.32 -6.81 11.90
N GLN A 65 -13.10 -7.22 12.27
CA GLN A 65 -12.83 -7.84 13.55
C GLN A 65 -13.07 -6.88 14.72
N ASP A 66 -12.56 -5.65 14.63
CA ASP A 66 -12.68 -4.66 15.69
C ASP A 66 -14.14 -4.24 15.91
N ILE A 67 -14.87 -3.93 14.83
CA ILE A 67 -16.26 -3.52 14.94
C ILE A 67 -17.16 -4.67 15.43
N THR A 68 -16.90 -5.91 14.99
CA THR A 68 -17.64 -7.07 15.46
C THR A 68 -17.39 -7.27 16.95
N ARG A 69 -16.12 -7.22 17.39
CA ARG A 69 -15.77 -7.37 18.82
C ARG A 69 -16.40 -6.26 19.67
N GLU A 70 -16.33 -5.00 19.23
CA GLU A 70 -16.90 -3.87 19.96
C GLU A 70 -18.43 -3.96 20.08
N LEU A 71 -19.12 -4.44 19.04
CA LEU A 71 -20.58 -4.47 19.01
C LEU A 71 -21.21 -5.76 19.52
N ASN A 72 -20.47 -6.88 19.56
CA ASN A 72 -20.99 -8.20 19.96
C ASN A 72 -21.43 -8.22 21.45
N ASP A 73 -20.76 -7.44 22.30
CA ASP A 73 -21.11 -7.32 23.72
C ASP A 73 -22.25 -6.31 23.97
N ILE A 74 -22.73 -5.62 22.93
CA ILE A 74 -23.71 -4.55 23.04
C ILE A 74 -25.09 -5.02 22.60
N PRO A 75 -26.13 -4.89 23.46
CA PRO A 75 -27.49 -5.22 23.05
C PRO A 75 -27.94 -4.39 21.84
N ILE A 76 -28.48 -5.04 20.81
CA ILE A 76 -28.95 -4.40 19.56
C ILE A 76 -29.99 -3.27 19.77
N LYS A 77 -30.69 -3.27 20.92
CA LYS A 77 -31.58 -2.19 21.33
C LYS A 77 -30.86 -0.85 21.59
N ASN A 78 -29.58 -0.90 21.91
CA ASN A 78 -28.72 0.26 22.16
C ASN A 78 -27.99 0.73 20.89
N ILE A 79 -28.26 0.09 19.74
CA ILE A 79 -27.67 0.44 18.46
C ILE A 79 -28.77 1.01 17.55
N THR A 80 -28.56 2.27 17.16
CA THR A 80 -29.45 3.02 16.26
C THR A 80 -28.72 3.30 14.96
N VAL A 81 -29.40 3.06 13.83
CA VAL A 81 -28.89 3.36 12.49
C VAL A 81 -29.70 4.53 11.94
N GLU A 82 -29.04 5.66 11.65
CA GLU A 82 -29.68 6.88 11.14
C GLU A 82 -28.84 7.48 10.02
N ASN A 83 -29.40 7.65 8.81
CA ASN A 83 -28.80 8.41 7.71
C ASN A 83 -27.27 8.27 7.59
N ASN A 84 -26.78 7.03 7.50
CA ASN A 84 -25.36 6.70 7.36
C ASN A 84 -24.50 6.90 8.61
N HIS A 85 -25.13 6.99 9.77
CA HIS A 85 -24.52 6.92 11.08
C HIS A 85 -24.98 5.66 11.81
N LEU A 86 -24.08 5.07 12.57
CA LEU A 86 -24.37 4.00 13.51
C LEU A 86 -24.02 4.52 14.90
N VAL A 87 -25.05 4.76 15.70
CA VAL A 87 -24.95 5.31 17.05
C VAL A 87 -25.09 4.17 18.04
N VAL A 88 -24.09 4.03 18.89
CA VAL A 88 -23.95 2.92 19.83
C VAL A 88 -23.84 3.50 21.21
N LYS A 89 -24.80 3.13 22.07
CA LYS A 89 -24.80 3.52 23.47
C LYS A 89 -24.33 2.35 24.34
N HIS A 90 -23.16 2.48 24.91
CA HIS A 90 -22.61 1.49 25.84
C HIS A 90 -22.39 2.15 27.19
N GLU A 91 -23.11 1.68 28.22
CA GLU A 91 -23.08 2.28 29.56
C GLU A 91 -23.31 3.81 29.52
N ASP A 92 -22.27 4.59 29.84
CA ASP A 92 -22.25 6.05 29.86
C ASP A 92 -21.54 6.69 28.65
N GLU A 93 -21.01 5.88 27.72
CA GLU A 93 -20.30 6.35 26.53
C GLU A 93 -21.20 6.28 25.28
N LEU A 94 -21.14 7.34 24.47
CA LEU A 94 -21.82 7.43 23.17
C LEU A 94 -20.79 7.34 22.05
N THR A 95 -20.75 6.20 21.37
CA THR A 95 -19.91 6.03 20.19
C THR A 95 -20.74 6.26 18.92
N ASN A 96 -20.28 7.17 18.06
CA ASN A 96 -20.91 7.45 16.77
C ASN A 96 -19.97 7.06 15.64
N TYR A 97 -20.35 6.06 14.86
CA TYR A 97 -19.67 5.66 13.64
C TYR A 97 -20.29 6.43 12.48
N THR A 98 -19.48 7.26 11.84
CA THR A 98 -19.89 8.06 10.69
C THR A 98 -19.29 7.48 9.43
N PHE A 99 -20.16 7.24 8.46
CA PHE A 99 -19.78 6.67 7.19
C PHE A 99 -19.88 7.77 6.13
N THR A 100 -18.76 8.07 5.50
CA THR A 100 -18.67 9.07 4.42
C THR A 100 -18.26 8.38 3.13
N LYS A 101 -18.38 9.11 2.00
CA LYS A 101 -18.03 8.55 0.69
C LYS A 101 -16.58 8.07 0.59
N GLU A 102 -15.67 8.60 1.40
CA GLU A 102 -14.24 8.29 1.31
C GLU A 102 -13.72 7.46 2.47
N LYS A 103 -14.31 7.62 3.67
CA LYS A 103 -13.82 7.00 4.91
C LYS A 103 -14.93 6.70 5.92
N ILE A 104 -14.64 5.75 6.79
CA ILE A 104 -15.39 5.47 8.01
C ILE A 104 -14.55 5.94 9.18
N TYR A 105 -15.17 6.69 10.10
CA TYR A 105 -14.53 7.12 11.33
C TYR A 105 -15.52 7.04 12.49
N LYS A 106 -14.99 6.88 13.71
CA LYS A 106 -15.78 6.94 14.94
C LYS A 106 -15.40 8.15 15.78
N THR A 107 -16.37 8.62 16.55
CA THR A 107 -16.21 9.61 17.60
C THR A 107 -16.76 9.04 18.91
N ILE A 108 -16.11 9.33 20.04
CA ILE A 108 -16.53 8.89 21.37
C ILE A 108 -16.92 10.15 22.15
N ASP A 109 -18.16 10.21 22.63
CA ASP A 109 -18.75 11.38 23.28
C ASP A 109 -18.59 12.68 22.47
N GLY A 110 -18.64 12.56 21.14
CA GLY A 110 -18.45 13.68 20.22
C GLY A 110 -17.04 14.24 20.17
N LYS A 111 -16.05 13.58 20.79
CA LYS A 111 -14.65 14.02 20.82
C LYS A 111 -13.77 13.16 19.91
N GLY A 112 -12.91 13.85 19.17
CA GLY A 112 -11.92 13.23 18.28
C GLY A 112 -12.54 12.55 17.06
N ASN A 113 -11.71 12.31 16.04
CA ASN A 113 -12.07 11.53 14.86
C ASN A 113 -11.07 10.38 14.73
N ILE A 114 -11.50 9.16 15.06
CA ILE A 114 -10.68 7.96 14.91
C ILE A 114 -11.06 7.33 13.57
N THR A 115 -10.16 7.42 12.58
CA THR A 115 -10.40 6.84 11.25
C THR A 115 -10.24 5.33 11.33
N LEU A 116 -11.25 4.59 10.84
CA LEU A 116 -11.29 3.12 10.89
C LEU A 116 -10.99 2.50 9.53
N LEU A 117 -11.53 3.08 8.45
CA LEU A 117 -11.34 2.58 7.09
C LEU A 117 -11.32 3.74 6.10
N GLN A 118 -10.51 3.64 5.05
CA GLN A 118 -10.35 4.65 4.00
C GLN A 118 -10.53 4.00 2.62
N ASN A 119 -10.55 4.83 1.57
CA ASN A 119 -10.68 4.42 0.17
C ASN A 119 -12.00 3.68 -0.13
N LEU A 120 -13.07 4.16 0.50
CA LEU A 120 -14.41 3.68 0.22
C LEU A 120 -14.91 4.30 -1.09
N LYS A 121 -15.71 3.52 -1.82
CA LYS A 121 -16.51 3.99 -2.96
C LYS A 121 -17.93 4.27 -2.53
N ASP A 122 -18.50 3.32 -1.79
CA ASP A 122 -19.88 3.34 -1.34
C ASP A 122 -20.04 2.42 -0.12
N PHE A 123 -21.09 2.66 0.64
CA PHE A 123 -21.46 1.80 1.76
C PHE A 123 -22.97 1.86 1.98
N LYS A 124 -23.51 0.80 2.57
CA LYS A 124 -24.92 0.74 2.99
C LYS A 124 -25.00 0.05 4.35
N ILE A 125 -25.85 0.60 5.22
CA ILE A 125 -26.10 0.04 6.54
C ILE A 125 -27.59 -0.16 6.69
N ALA A 126 -27.98 -1.36 7.11
CA ALA A 126 -29.37 -1.70 7.34
C ALA A 126 -29.50 -2.57 8.60
N LYS A 127 -30.55 -2.30 9.39
CA LYS A 127 -30.94 -3.17 10.49
C LYS A 127 -31.86 -4.26 9.96
N ILE A 128 -31.50 -5.52 10.12
CA ILE A 128 -32.27 -6.69 9.67
C ILE A 128 -32.97 -7.31 10.88
N ASN A 129 -34.31 -7.35 10.83
CA ASN A 129 -35.17 -8.05 11.79
C ASN A 129 -34.91 -7.69 13.28
N ASN A 130 -34.41 -6.48 13.56
CA ASN A 130 -33.97 -6.06 14.90
C ASN A 130 -32.95 -7.00 15.58
N LYS A 131 -32.30 -7.88 14.81
CA LYS A 131 -31.38 -8.90 15.33
C LYS A 131 -29.96 -8.76 14.77
N TYR A 132 -29.83 -8.24 13.55
CA TYR A 132 -28.54 -8.09 12.90
C TYR A 132 -28.43 -6.70 12.28
N ILE A 133 -27.21 -6.22 12.14
CA ILE A 133 -26.86 -5.04 11.37
C ILE A 133 -26.02 -5.51 10.20
N MET A 134 -26.53 -5.25 9.00
CA MET A 134 -25.83 -5.52 7.75
C MET A 134 -25.09 -4.25 7.33
N VAL A 135 -23.80 -4.39 7.06
CA VAL A 135 -22.95 -3.33 6.56
C VAL A 135 -22.34 -3.79 5.23
N ASP A 136 -22.83 -3.25 4.12
CA ASP A 136 -22.23 -3.45 2.80
C ASP A 136 -21.21 -2.36 2.55
N ILE A 137 -20.03 -2.76 2.10
CA ILE A 137 -18.91 -1.86 1.82
C ILE A 137 -18.33 -2.19 0.43
N ILE A 138 -18.11 -1.14 -0.35
CA ILE A 138 -17.39 -1.19 -1.63
C ILE A 138 -16.09 -0.39 -1.46
N LEU A 139 -14.95 -1.06 -1.56
CA LEU A 139 -13.62 -0.47 -1.51
C LEU A 139 -13.04 -0.31 -2.92
N ILE A 140 -12.21 0.71 -3.13
CA ILE A 140 -11.40 0.86 -4.35
C ILE A 140 -9.92 0.75 -3.98
N GLU A 141 -9.23 -0.21 -4.59
CA GLU A 141 -7.78 -0.35 -4.50
C GLU A 141 -7.23 -0.75 -5.88
N ASP A 142 -6.17 -0.09 -6.35
CA ASP A 142 -5.56 -0.31 -7.67
C ASP A 142 -6.55 -0.36 -8.84
N ASN A 143 -7.57 0.51 -8.81
CA ASN A 143 -8.62 0.61 -9.82
C ASN A 143 -9.50 -0.66 -9.95
N GLN A 144 -9.48 -1.51 -8.92
CA GLN A 144 -10.37 -2.66 -8.72
C GLN A 144 -11.34 -2.37 -7.58
N GLU A 145 -12.55 -2.91 -7.71
CA GLU A 145 -13.60 -2.78 -6.69
C GLU A 145 -13.72 -4.07 -5.88
N TYR A 146 -13.63 -3.93 -4.56
CA TYR A 146 -13.79 -5.04 -3.63
C TYR A 146 -15.09 -4.89 -2.87
N TYR A 147 -15.93 -5.93 -2.95
CA TYR A 147 -17.24 -5.98 -2.33
C TYR A 147 -17.18 -6.86 -1.09
N LYS A 148 -17.60 -6.33 0.05
CA LYS A 148 -17.73 -7.11 1.29
C LYS A 148 -18.98 -6.71 2.06
N THR A 149 -19.60 -7.72 2.66
CA THR A 149 -20.76 -7.57 3.53
C THR A 149 -20.39 -8.10 4.91
N LEU A 150 -20.60 -7.28 5.92
CA LEU A 150 -20.45 -7.65 7.33
C LEU A 150 -21.83 -7.80 7.97
N PHE A 151 -21.99 -8.85 8.77
CA PHE A 151 -23.14 -9.02 9.64
C PHE A 151 -22.68 -8.91 11.08
N ILE A 152 -23.26 -7.95 11.79
CA ILE A 152 -23.00 -7.66 13.20
C ILE A 152 -24.25 -7.99 14.00
#